data_AF-A0A2N3AHN5-F1
#
_entry.id   AF-A0A2N3AHN5-F1
#
_cell.length_a   1.000
_cell.length_b   1.000
_cell.length_c   1.000
_cell.angle_alpha   90.00
_cell.angle_beta   90.00
_cell.angle_gamma   90.00
#
_symmetry.space_group_name_H-M   'P 1'
#
loop_
_entity.id
_entity.type
_entity.pdbx_description
1 polymer ?
#
loop_
_entity_poly.entity_id
_entity_poly.type
_entity_poly.pdbx_seq_one_letter_code
_entity_poly.pdbx_strand_id
1 'polypeptide(L)'
;MVFLAISYNSTTHEPTYYIERTGQEPYGHFLVYRSNTYNKGKGKRLAQPKNWEDYCQLEASYNEAEGIRLLYVAATRAKNLLVISSLNHKSNKSNPWLPLLKNIREEMNITVPEAGLPKAEVKEKESLLDGYKKIQKECGQWIKDLSKSSYYEKKPTDFKDEEKHQKIATVDVGGTAWGSAVHRIFDYLIKEDPDEQLLSLHAGKALEKQGISPKRKEELVGIIRKFKKSDLYQRLKKAELKYSEVSFTIKIEPEHPLYTELTGQDSRPIILSGTIDLVFKEAVGWVVIDYKTDR
;
A
#
# COMPACT_ATOMS: atom_id res chain seq x y z
N MET A 1 -16.93 19.11 -8.59
CA MET A 1 -16.44 19.79 -9.80
C MET A 1 -15.07 19.23 -10.10
N VAL A 2 -14.74 18.94 -11.37
CA VAL A 2 -13.43 18.41 -11.79
C VAL A 2 -12.88 19.32 -12.88
N PHE A 3 -11.58 19.64 -12.80
CA PHE A 3 -10.85 20.40 -13.80
C PHE A 3 -9.82 19.50 -14.47
N LEU A 4 -9.87 19.39 -15.80
CA LEU A 4 -8.91 18.66 -16.60
C LEU A 4 -7.99 19.67 -17.31
N ALA A 5 -6.84 19.94 -16.69
CA ALA A 5 -5.82 20.80 -17.26
C ALA A 5 -5.16 20.13 -18.48
N ILE A 6 -4.84 20.91 -19.50
CA ILE A 6 -4.16 20.40 -20.68
C ILE A 6 -2.69 20.12 -20.34
N SER A 7 -2.25 18.88 -20.53
CA SER A 7 -0.83 18.52 -20.53
C SER A 7 -0.39 18.26 -21.97
N TYR A 8 0.81 18.71 -22.32
CA TYR A 8 1.38 18.44 -23.63
C TYR A 8 2.08 17.08 -23.56
N ASN A 9 1.41 16.03 -24.02
CA ASN A 9 2.03 14.72 -24.17
C ASN A 9 1.77 14.21 -25.59
N SER A 10 2.66 14.55 -26.51
CA SER A 10 2.47 14.34 -27.94
C SER A 10 3.06 13.03 -28.47
N THR A 11 3.59 12.16 -27.61
CA THR A 11 4.33 10.97 -28.06
C THR A 11 3.73 9.70 -27.49
N THR A 12 2.98 9.00 -28.33
CA THR A 12 2.74 7.56 -28.17
C THR A 12 4.07 6.84 -28.35
N HIS A 13 4.61 6.33 -27.26
CA HIS A 13 5.81 5.50 -27.29
C HIS A 13 5.40 4.04 -27.36
N GLU A 14 6.05 3.28 -28.24
CA GLU A 14 6.01 1.82 -28.14
C GLU A 14 6.40 1.38 -26.72
N PRO A 15 5.67 0.41 -26.13
CA PRO A 15 6.01 -0.16 -24.84
C PRO A 15 7.49 -0.57 -24.78
N THR A 16 8.14 -0.31 -23.66
CA THR A 16 9.52 -0.79 -23.40
C THR A 16 9.56 -1.96 -22.44
N TYR A 17 8.40 -2.32 -21.88
CA TYR A 17 8.21 -3.44 -21.00
C TYR A 17 6.82 -4.05 -21.22
N TYR A 18 6.64 -5.28 -20.77
CA TYR A 18 5.36 -5.96 -20.64
C TYR A 18 5.30 -6.61 -19.27
N ILE A 19 4.15 -6.52 -18.60
CA ILE A 19 3.93 -7.20 -17.33
C ILE A 19 2.86 -8.26 -17.53
N GLU A 20 3.21 -9.53 -17.31
CA GLU A 20 2.26 -10.62 -17.26
C GLU A 20 1.52 -10.57 -15.92
N ARG A 21 0.20 -10.32 -15.98
CA ARG A 21 -0.64 -10.04 -14.81
C ARG A 21 -1.64 -11.16 -14.48
N THR A 22 -1.68 -12.22 -15.30
CA THR A 22 -2.70 -13.28 -15.26
C THR A 22 -2.32 -14.51 -14.42
N GLY A 23 -1.13 -14.53 -13.81
CA GLY A 23 -0.63 -15.61 -12.94
C GLY A 23 -0.80 -15.33 -11.43
N GLN A 24 -0.40 -16.29 -10.58
CA GLN A 24 -0.33 -16.09 -9.12
C GLN A 24 0.74 -15.06 -8.71
N GLU A 25 1.79 -14.93 -9.51
CA GLU A 25 2.84 -13.92 -9.35
C GLU A 25 3.01 -13.14 -10.67
N PRO A 26 3.19 -11.82 -10.62
CA PRO A 26 3.41 -11.03 -11.82
C PRO A 26 4.85 -11.17 -12.34
N TYR A 27 5.01 -11.36 -13.66
CA TYR A 27 6.32 -11.42 -14.31
C TYR A 27 6.55 -10.22 -15.23
N GLY A 28 7.75 -9.63 -15.15
CA GLY A 28 8.14 -8.48 -15.96
C GLY A 28 9.10 -8.85 -17.08
N HIS A 29 8.81 -8.36 -18.29
CA HIS A 29 9.63 -8.51 -19.48
C HIS A 29 10.09 -7.14 -19.97
N PHE A 30 11.38 -6.93 -20.14
CA PHE A 30 11.95 -5.61 -20.45
C PHE A 30 12.83 -5.64 -21.70
N LEU A 31 12.77 -4.56 -22.48
CA LEU A 31 13.77 -4.29 -23.50
C LEU A 31 15.03 -3.68 -22.87
N VAL A 32 16.20 -4.18 -23.28
CA VAL A 32 17.48 -3.64 -22.84
C VAL A 32 18.03 -2.75 -23.95
N TYR A 33 18.32 -1.50 -23.63
CA TYR A 33 18.89 -0.53 -24.56
C TYR A 33 20.28 -0.08 -24.11
N ARG A 34 21.15 0.23 -25.06
CA ARG A 34 22.40 0.94 -24.81
C ARG A 34 22.08 2.41 -24.54
N SER A 35 22.62 3.00 -23.49
CA SER A 35 22.55 4.46 -23.30
C SER A 35 23.32 5.19 -24.40
N ASN A 36 22.79 6.32 -24.87
CA ASN A 36 23.48 7.22 -25.80
C ASN A 36 23.75 8.55 -25.07
N THR A 37 25.00 8.92 -24.94
CA THR A 37 25.44 10.13 -24.22
C THR A 37 25.08 11.43 -24.96
N TYR A 38 24.86 11.37 -26.28
CA TYR A 38 24.65 12.56 -27.12
C TYR A 38 23.17 12.85 -27.41
N ASN A 39 22.28 11.87 -27.31
CA ASN A 39 20.83 12.03 -27.51
C ASN A 39 20.08 11.34 -26.37
N LYS A 40 19.22 12.09 -25.65
CA LYS A 40 18.31 11.56 -24.59
C LYS A 40 17.22 10.58 -25.11
N GLY A 41 17.39 10.01 -26.31
CA GLY A 41 16.48 9.05 -26.93
C GLY A 41 16.85 7.60 -26.64
N LYS A 42 15.97 6.67 -27.04
CA LYS A 42 16.24 5.21 -26.96
C LYS A 42 17.47 4.90 -27.82
N GLY A 43 18.56 4.43 -27.22
CA GLY A 43 19.75 4.01 -27.97
C GLY A 43 19.56 2.65 -28.66
N LYS A 44 20.64 2.01 -29.12
CA LYS A 44 20.57 0.71 -29.80
C LYS A 44 19.99 -0.36 -28.86
N ARG A 45 18.95 -1.09 -29.29
CA ARG A 45 18.39 -2.25 -28.58
C ARG A 45 19.46 -3.35 -28.51
N LEU A 46 19.75 -3.82 -27.30
CA LEU A 46 20.78 -4.83 -27.01
C LEU A 46 20.19 -6.21 -26.79
N ALA A 47 19.03 -6.29 -26.14
CA ALA A 47 18.35 -7.55 -25.87
C ALA A 47 16.83 -7.35 -25.84
N GLN A 48 16.11 -8.41 -26.19
CA GLN A 48 14.65 -8.49 -26.09
C GLN A 48 14.23 -9.93 -25.74
N PRO A 49 13.06 -10.12 -25.10
CA PRO A 49 12.42 -11.42 -24.97
C PRO A 49 12.16 -12.08 -26.32
N LYS A 50 12.12 -13.42 -26.37
CA LYS A 50 11.89 -14.19 -27.62
C LYS A 50 10.57 -13.81 -28.30
N ASN A 51 9.49 -13.68 -27.52
CA ASN A 51 8.14 -13.37 -28.02
C ASN A 51 7.78 -11.88 -27.81
N TRP A 52 8.77 -10.98 -27.98
CA TRP A 52 8.56 -9.56 -27.69
C TRP A 52 7.46 -8.92 -28.54
N GLU A 53 7.27 -9.35 -29.78
CA GLU A 53 6.25 -8.77 -30.67
C GLU A 53 4.84 -8.97 -30.10
N ASP A 54 4.52 -10.18 -29.65
CA ASP A 54 3.24 -10.50 -29.02
C ASP A 54 3.06 -9.70 -27.71
N TYR A 55 4.11 -9.61 -26.89
CA TYR A 55 4.10 -8.83 -25.64
C TYR A 55 3.89 -7.33 -25.89
N CYS A 56 4.51 -6.81 -26.95
CA CYS A 56 4.35 -5.42 -27.36
C CYS A 56 2.89 -5.12 -27.74
N GLN A 57 2.27 -6.00 -28.53
CA GLN A 57 0.86 -5.88 -28.94
C GLN A 57 -0.08 -5.98 -27.74
N LEU A 58 0.15 -6.95 -26.84
CA LEU A 58 -0.64 -7.11 -25.61
C LEU A 58 -0.53 -5.87 -24.71
N GLU A 59 0.67 -5.37 -24.41
CA GLU A 59 0.82 -4.18 -23.57
C GLU A 59 0.27 -2.92 -24.25
N ALA A 60 0.36 -2.81 -25.58
CA ALA A 60 -0.27 -1.73 -26.32
C ALA A 60 -1.79 -1.74 -26.15
N SER A 61 -2.42 -2.92 -26.29
CA SER A 61 -3.87 -3.07 -26.06
C SER A 61 -4.28 -2.77 -24.62
N TYR A 62 -3.44 -3.15 -23.65
CA TYR A 62 -3.63 -2.83 -22.24
C TYR A 62 -3.55 -1.31 -21.98
N ASN A 63 -2.54 -0.63 -22.53
CA ASN A 63 -2.38 0.82 -22.41
C ASN A 63 -3.53 1.59 -23.05
N GLU A 64 -4.08 1.10 -24.16
CA GLU A 64 -5.28 1.66 -24.78
C GLU A 64 -6.49 1.53 -23.85
N ALA A 65 -6.72 0.33 -23.30
CA ALA A 65 -7.80 0.08 -22.34
C ALA A 65 -7.66 0.93 -21.07
N GLU A 66 -6.44 1.10 -20.56
CA GLU A 66 -6.14 1.97 -19.43
C GLU A 66 -6.40 3.44 -19.77
N GLY A 67 -6.04 3.88 -20.98
CA GLY A 67 -6.38 5.21 -21.49
C GLY A 67 -7.89 5.46 -21.48
N ILE A 68 -8.70 4.49 -21.94
CA ILE A 68 -10.16 4.56 -21.88
C ILE A 68 -10.66 4.63 -20.43
N ARG A 69 -10.10 3.81 -19.53
CA ARG A 69 -10.46 3.80 -18.11
C ARG A 69 -10.18 5.15 -17.45
N LEU A 70 -9.03 5.77 -17.73
CA LEU A 70 -8.67 7.09 -17.23
C LEU A 70 -9.65 8.17 -17.71
N LEU A 71 -10.05 8.12 -18.99
CA LEU A 71 -11.08 9.01 -19.54
C LEU A 71 -12.43 8.80 -18.85
N TYR A 72 -12.83 7.55 -18.63
CA TYR A 72 -14.06 7.20 -17.91
C TYR A 72 -14.05 7.76 -16.49
N VAL A 73 -12.95 7.56 -15.73
CA VAL A 73 -12.82 8.09 -14.37
C VAL A 73 -12.86 9.62 -14.37
N ALA A 74 -12.15 10.26 -15.30
CA ALA A 74 -12.15 11.72 -15.43
C ALA A 74 -13.55 12.28 -15.71
N ALA A 75 -14.33 11.61 -16.58
CA ALA A 75 -15.68 12.00 -16.94
C ALA A 75 -16.71 11.74 -15.81
N THR A 76 -16.62 10.60 -15.12
CA THR A 76 -17.66 10.15 -14.17
C THR A 76 -17.46 10.66 -12.74
N ARG A 77 -16.23 11.06 -12.36
CA ARG A 77 -15.95 11.63 -11.04
C ARG A 77 -16.49 13.05 -10.87
N ALA A 78 -16.81 13.71 -11.97
CA ALA A 78 -17.46 15.01 -11.98
C ALA A 78 -18.94 14.90 -11.60
N LYS A 79 -19.25 15.01 -10.30
CA LYS A 79 -20.64 14.95 -9.81
C LYS A 79 -21.58 16.00 -10.45
N ASN A 80 -21.13 17.25 -10.51
CA ASN A 80 -21.97 18.40 -10.93
C ASN A 80 -21.42 19.18 -12.13
N LEU A 81 -20.10 19.24 -12.31
CA LEU A 81 -19.46 20.03 -13.38
C LEU A 81 -18.08 19.46 -13.73
N LEU A 82 -17.84 19.29 -15.03
CA LEU A 82 -16.56 18.92 -15.62
C LEU A 82 -16.07 20.08 -16.49
N VAL A 83 -14.92 20.66 -16.15
CA VAL A 83 -14.28 21.74 -16.90
C VAL A 83 -13.04 21.17 -17.58
N ILE A 84 -12.98 21.27 -18.92
CA ILE A 84 -11.89 20.70 -19.71
C ILE A 84 -11.14 21.83 -20.40
N SER A 85 -9.83 21.91 -20.18
CA SER A 85 -8.97 22.85 -20.89
C SER A 85 -8.76 22.41 -22.33
N SER A 86 -8.91 23.34 -23.26
CA SER A 86 -8.78 23.14 -24.70
C SER A 86 -8.02 24.31 -25.31
N LEU A 87 -7.13 24.03 -26.28
CA LEU A 87 -6.53 25.05 -27.14
C LEU A 87 -7.47 25.25 -28.34
N ASN A 88 -7.53 26.47 -28.88
CA ASN A 88 -8.37 26.78 -30.06
C ASN A 88 -8.18 25.71 -31.17
N HIS A 89 -9.30 25.35 -31.82
CA HIS A 89 -9.57 24.13 -32.62
C HIS A 89 -8.48 23.60 -33.57
N LYS A 90 -7.43 24.37 -33.88
CA LYS A 90 -6.34 23.96 -34.78
C LYS A 90 -5.23 23.12 -34.11
N SER A 91 -5.14 23.07 -32.78
CA SER A 91 -3.97 22.50 -32.06
C SER A 91 -4.27 21.45 -30.97
N ASN A 92 -5.47 20.88 -30.92
CA ASN A 92 -5.82 19.89 -29.87
C ASN A 92 -5.34 18.46 -30.14
N LYS A 93 -4.56 18.20 -31.21
CA LYS A 93 -4.08 16.84 -31.53
C LYS A 93 -3.24 16.22 -30.42
N SER A 94 -2.56 17.03 -29.62
CA SER A 94 -1.76 16.58 -28.47
C SER A 94 -2.49 16.69 -27.13
N ASN A 95 -3.80 17.00 -27.15
CA ASN A 95 -4.60 17.09 -25.94
C ASN A 95 -5.05 15.67 -25.52
N PRO A 96 -4.64 15.16 -24.35
CA PRO A 96 -5.05 13.83 -23.89
C PRO A 96 -6.57 13.71 -23.67
N TRP A 97 -7.26 14.85 -23.50
CA TRP A 97 -8.71 14.92 -23.32
C TRP A 97 -9.49 15.02 -24.64
N LEU A 98 -8.81 14.95 -25.80
CA LEU A 98 -9.43 15.06 -27.12
C LEU A 98 -10.70 14.19 -27.29
N PRO A 99 -10.76 12.93 -26.80
CA PRO A 99 -11.98 12.12 -26.89
C PRO A 99 -13.21 12.76 -26.22
N LEU A 100 -13.02 13.51 -25.13
CA LEU A 100 -14.08 14.22 -24.41
C LEU A 100 -14.50 15.53 -25.11
N LEU A 101 -13.64 16.08 -25.96
CA LEU A 101 -13.87 17.34 -26.66
C LEU A 101 -14.66 17.18 -27.98
N LYS A 102 -14.86 15.96 -28.48
CA LYS A 102 -15.46 15.70 -29.81
C LYS A 102 -16.89 16.25 -29.99
N ASN A 103 -17.67 16.30 -28.92
CA ASN A 103 -19.09 16.71 -28.94
C ASN A 103 -19.36 18.00 -28.16
N ILE A 104 -18.33 18.79 -27.86
CA ILE A 104 -18.48 20.08 -27.19
C ILE A 104 -19.03 21.10 -28.20
N ARG A 105 -20.08 21.83 -27.78
CA ARG A 105 -20.70 22.88 -28.59
C ARG A 105 -20.21 24.25 -28.15
N GLU A 106 -20.34 25.26 -29.01
CA GLU A 106 -19.84 26.61 -28.72
C GLU A 106 -20.48 27.24 -27.48
N GLU A 107 -21.76 26.94 -27.22
CA GLU A 107 -22.47 27.40 -26.03
C GLU A 107 -21.94 26.82 -24.71
N MET A 108 -21.14 25.75 -24.77
CA MET A 108 -20.51 25.12 -23.60
C MET A 108 -19.16 25.76 -23.28
N ASN A 109 -18.65 26.64 -24.15
CA ASN A 109 -17.40 27.34 -23.92
C ASN A 109 -17.60 28.42 -22.85
N ILE A 110 -16.89 28.27 -21.74
CA ILE A 110 -16.87 29.30 -20.70
C ILE A 110 -15.90 30.39 -21.15
N THR A 111 -16.42 31.59 -21.42
CA THR A 111 -15.58 32.76 -21.60
C THR A 111 -14.95 33.09 -20.25
N VAL A 112 -13.69 32.71 -20.09
CA VAL A 112 -12.90 33.18 -18.95
C VAL A 112 -12.57 34.64 -19.27
N PRO A 113 -13.04 35.63 -18.48
CA PRO A 113 -12.61 37.00 -18.67
C PRO A 113 -11.08 36.98 -18.62
N GLU A 114 -10.40 37.78 -19.44
CA GLU A 114 -9.04 38.16 -19.12
C GLU A 114 -9.09 38.83 -17.74
N ALA A 115 -8.91 38.04 -16.69
CA ALA A 115 -8.40 38.55 -15.44
C ALA A 115 -7.09 39.16 -15.87
N GLY A 116 -7.09 40.49 -16.02
CA GLY A 116 -5.88 41.20 -16.38
C GLY A 116 -4.80 40.60 -15.50
N LEU A 117 -3.84 39.91 -16.12
CA LEU A 117 -2.63 39.49 -15.42
C LEU A 117 -2.30 40.69 -14.57
N PRO A 118 -2.22 40.57 -13.23
CA PRO A 118 -1.98 41.73 -12.37
C PRO A 118 -0.90 42.47 -13.09
N LYS A 119 -1.22 43.69 -13.59
CA LYS A 119 -0.28 44.46 -14.42
C LYS A 119 1.00 44.29 -13.64
N ALA A 120 2.01 43.70 -14.26
CA ALA A 120 3.28 43.62 -13.60
C ALA A 120 3.64 45.08 -13.40
N GLU A 121 3.28 45.62 -12.23
CA GLU A 121 4.01 46.69 -11.62
C GLU A 121 5.41 46.16 -11.81
N VAL A 122 6.20 46.93 -12.54
CA VAL A 122 7.63 46.77 -12.57
C VAL A 122 8.04 47.07 -11.13
N LYS A 123 7.76 46.13 -10.22
CA LYS A 123 8.50 45.96 -8.99
C LYS A 123 9.88 45.78 -9.53
N GLU A 124 10.75 46.72 -9.14
CA GLU A 124 12.17 46.68 -9.41
C GLU A 124 12.60 45.22 -9.47
N LYS A 125 13.23 44.83 -10.57
CA LYS A 125 13.69 43.45 -10.76
C LYS A 125 14.55 43.07 -9.55
N GLU A 126 13.93 42.50 -8.52
CA GLU A 126 14.62 41.55 -7.65
C GLU A 126 15.24 40.59 -8.65
N SER A 127 16.56 40.48 -8.59
CA SER A 127 17.32 39.58 -9.45
C SER A 127 16.58 38.25 -9.50
N LEU A 128 16.39 37.68 -10.69
CA LEU A 128 15.77 36.35 -10.84
C LEU A 128 16.41 35.32 -9.90
N LEU A 129 17.69 35.53 -9.56
CA LEU A 129 18.42 34.75 -8.58
C LEU A 129 17.93 34.95 -7.14
N ASP A 130 17.60 36.17 -6.74
CA ASP A 130 17.10 36.49 -5.39
C ASP A 130 15.65 36.04 -5.21
N GLY A 131 14.81 36.18 -6.24
CA GLY A 131 13.48 35.58 -6.29
C GLY A 131 13.53 34.04 -6.21
N TYR A 132 14.44 33.41 -6.95
CA TYR A 132 14.67 31.96 -6.88
C TYR A 132 15.16 31.52 -5.48
N LYS A 133 16.13 32.24 -4.88
CA LYS A 133 16.61 31.95 -3.52
C LYS A 133 15.50 32.08 -2.47
N LYS A 134 14.60 33.05 -2.63
CA LYS A 134 13.45 33.24 -1.75
C LYS A 134 12.48 32.07 -1.84
N ILE A 135 12.09 31.67 -3.05
CA ILE A 135 11.25 30.48 -3.29
C ILE A 135 11.93 29.22 -2.76
N GLN A 136 13.24 29.06 -2.99
CA GLN A 136 14.00 27.91 -2.49
C GLN A 136 14.00 27.88 -0.94
N LYS A 137 14.11 29.03 -0.29
CA LYS A 137 14.04 29.16 1.17
C LYS A 137 12.64 28.88 1.70
N GLU A 138 11.59 29.37 1.03
CA GLU A 138 10.19 29.11 1.37
C GLU A 138 9.85 27.62 1.20
N CYS A 139 10.20 27.02 0.07
CA CYS A 139 10.09 25.58 -0.16
C CYS A 139 10.90 24.77 0.86
N GLY A 140 12.12 25.20 1.18
CA GLY A 140 12.95 24.57 2.22
C GLY A 140 12.29 24.62 3.60
N GLN A 141 11.63 25.74 3.92
CA GLN A 141 10.88 25.90 5.17
C GLN A 141 9.63 25.02 5.19
N TRP A 142 8.87 24.95 4.09
CA TRP A 142 7.73 24.04 3.96
C TRP A 142 8.12 22.58 4.08
N ILE A 143 9.21 22.17 3.43
CA ILE A 143 9.76 20.81 3.57
C ILE A 143 10.15 20.55 5.03
N LYS A 144 10.80 21.51 5.69
CA LYS A 144 11.17 21.38 7.10
C LYS A 144 9.96 21.26 8.01
N ASP A 145 8.90 22.02 7.77
CA ASP A 145 7.67 21.96 8.57
C ASP A 145 6.87 20.68 8.31
N LEU A 146 6.80 20.22 7.06
CA LEU A 146 6.21 18.93 6.68
C LEU A 146 7.04 17.73 7.15
N SER A 147 8.34 17.91 7.38
CA SER A 147 9.21 16.83 7.88
C SER A 147 9.04 16.55 9.38
N LYS A 148 8.33 17.41 10.12
CA LYS A 148 8.04 17.17 11.53
C LYS A 148 6.97 16.10 11.65
N SER A 149 7.31 15.00 12.31
CA SER A 149 6.34 13.92 12.57
C SER A 149 5.16 14.45 13.37
N SER A 150 3.96 14.37 12.79
CA SER A 150 2.69 14.75 13.42
C SER A 150 2.14 13.68 14.36
N TYR A 151 2.68 12.46 14.28
CA TYR A 151 2.35 11.33 15.14
C TYR A 151 3.56 10.40 15.31
N TYR A 152 3.45 9.42 16.20
CA TYR A 152 4.39 8.30 16.32
C TYR A 152 3.73 6.98 16.02
N GLU A 153 4.46 6.04 15.44
CA GLU A 153 4.01 4.66 15.30
C GLU A 153 4.61 3.81 16.41
N LYS A 154 3.76 2.98 17.01
CA LYS A 154 4.13 2.02 18.05
C LYS A 154 3.46 0.68 17.82
N LYS A 155 4.09 -0.37 18.33
CA LYS A 155 3.55 -1.73 18.40
C LYS A 155 3.32 -2.16 19.85
N PRO A 156 2.44 -3.15 20.08
CA PRO A 156 2.29 -3.79 21.39
C PRO A 156 3.58 -4.33 22.01
N THR A 157 4.59 -4.64 21.20
CA THR A 157 5.92 -5.07 21.65
C THR A 157 6.83 -3.92 22.10
N ASP A 158 6.47 -2.68 21.80
CA ASP A 158 7.31 -1.51 22.15
C ASP A 158 7.03 -0.97 23.56
N PHE A 159 6.20 -1.67 24.34
CA PHE A 159 5.88 -1.30 25.72
C PHE A 159 7.11 -1.52 26.61
N LYS A 160 7.44 -0.50 27.43
CA LYS A 160 8.71 -0.42 28.17
C LYS A 160 8.84 -1.44 29.32
N ASP A 161 7.75 -2.06 29.74
CA ASP A 161 7.66 -2.95 30.90
C ASP A 161 7.15 -4.35 30.48
N GLU A 162 7.81 -5.01 29.53
CA GLU A 162 7.45 -6.40 29.17
C GLU A 162 7.42 -7.32 30.42
N GLU A 163 8.31 -7.11 31.39
CA GLU A 163 8.37 -7.88 32.64
C GLU A 163 7.13 -7.68 33.55
N LYS A 164 6.44 -6.53 33.51
CA LYS A 164 5.19 -6.34 34.28
C LYS A 164 4.00 -7.06 33.65
N HIS A 165 4.07 -7.31 32.35
CA HIS A 165 2.99 -7.93 31.58
C HIS A 165 3.22 -9.42 31.30
N GLN A 166 4.45 -9.92 31.43
CA GLN A 166 4.79 -11.34 31.42
C GLN A 166 4.37 -12.00 32.74
N LYS A 167 3.16 -12.57 32.75
CA LYS A 167 2.64 -13.32 33.91
C LYS A 167 3.10 -14.78 33.96
N ILE A 168 3.84 -15.25 32.96
CA ILE A 168 4.25 -16.65 32.79
C ILE A 168 5.74 -16.65 32.45
N ALA A 169 6.53 -17.38 33.24
CA ALA A 169 7.94 -17.60 32.93
C ALA A 169 8.05 -18.55 31.74
N THR A 170 8.88 -18.20 30.76
CA THR A 170 8.98 -18.97 29.53
C THR A 170 10.43 -19.24 29.11
N VAL A 171 10.66 -20.41 28.51
CA VAL A 171 11.91 -20.91 27.97
C VAL A 171 11.84 -20.82 26.45
N ASP A 172 12.80 -20.13 25.84
CA ASP A 172 12.86 -20.01 24.38
C ASP A 172 13.05 -21.39 23.71
N VAL A 173 12.12 -21.78 22.83
CA VAL A 173 12.13 -23.05 22.09
C VAL A 173 12.47 -22.85 20.60
N GLY A 174 12.82 -21.64 20.15
CA GLY A 174 13.18 -21.40 18.75
C GLY A 174 13.01 -19.98 18.23
N GLY A 175 12.89 -19.01 19.13
CA GLY A 175 12.80 -17.59 18.87
C GLY A 175 11.60 -17.17 18.03
N THR A 176 11.66 -15.94 17.54
CA THR A 176 10.60 -15.29 16.74
C THR A 176 10.20 -16.08 15.49
N ALA A 177 11.14 -16.81 14.87
CA ALA A 177 10.88 -17.63 13.68
C ALA A 177 9.94 -18.80 14.01
N TRP A 178 10.19 -19.50 15.12
CA TRP A 178 9.32 -20.58 15.59
C TRP A 178 7.95 -20.05 15.96
N GLY A 179 7.90 -18.94 16.71
CA GLY A 179 6.64 -18.27 17.05
C GLY A 179 5.82 -17.95 15.81
N SER A 180 6.44 -17.30 14.82
CA SER A 180 5.78 -16.96 13.55
C SER A 180 5.23 -18.19 12.80
N ALA A 181 5.92 -19.34 12.86
CA ALA A 181 5.42 -20.57 12.26
C ALA A 181 4.20 -21.14 13.00
N VAL A 182 4.19 -21.06 14.34
CA VAL A 182 3.05 -21.47 15.18
C VAL A 182 1.82 -20.59 14.93
N HIS A 183 1.98 -19.26 14.94
CA HIS A 183 0.88 -18.33 14.67
C HIS A 183 0.25 -18.60 13.30
N ARG A 184 1.10 -18.77 12.28
CA ARG A 184 0.64 -19.04 10.91
C ARG A 184 -0.18 -20.32 10.78
N ILE A 185 0.20 -21.39 11.49
CA ILE A 185 -0.56 -22.65 11.41
C ILE A 185 -1.81 -22.62 12.27
N PHE A 186 -1.82 -21.87 13.38
CA PHE A 186 -3.01 -21.63 14.19
C PHE A 186 -4.03 -20.80 13.43
N ASP A 187 -3.61 -19.76 12.72
CA ASP A 187 -4.48 -18.98 11.84
C ASP A 187 -5.18 -19.85 10.79
N TYR A 188 -4.40 -20.68 10.11
CA TYR A 188 -4.93 -21.63 9.12
C TYR A 188 -5.90 -22.63 9.75
N LEU A 189 -5.57 -23.16 10.93
CA LEU A 189 -6.44 -24.09 11.66
C LEU A 189 -7.80 -23.45 12.00
N ILE A 190 -7.79 -22.20 12.46
CA ILE A 190 -9.00 -21.53 12.98
C ILE A 190 -9.93 -21.11 11.84
N LYS A 191 -9.36 -20.64 10.73
CA LYS A 191 -10.11 -20.19 9.53
C LYS A 191 -10.68 -21.37 8.73
N GLU A 192 -9.88 -22.40 8.49
CA GLU A 192 -10.22 -23.45 7.52
C GLU A 192 -10.69 -24.77 8.16
N ASP A 193 -10.48 -24.99 9.47
CA ASP A 193 -10.71 -26.26 10.19
C ASP A 193 -10.32 -27.50 9.35
N PRO A 194 -9.07 -27.56 8.83
CA PRO A 194 -8.63 -28.57 7.88
C PRO A 194 -8.48 -29.95 8.55
N ASP A 195 -8.52 -31.00 7.73
CA ASP A 195 -8.14 -32.34 8.16
C ASP A 195 -6.64 -32.43 8.55
N GLU A 196 -6.25 -33.54 9.17
CA GLU A 196 -4.88 -33.74 9.65
C GLU A 196 -3.84 -33.80 8.51
N GLN A 197 -4.23 -34.24 7.30
CA GLN A 197 -3.30 -34.34 6.18
C GLN A 197 -2.96 -32.94 5.63
N LEU A 198 -3.98 -32.11 5.41
CA LEU A 198 -3.84 -30.73 4.98
C LEU A 198 -3.13 -29.87 6.02
N LEU A 199 -3.44 -30.07 7.30
CA LEU A 199 -2.77 -29.40 8.40
C LEU A 199 -1.28 -29.75 8.45
N SER A 200 -0.92 -31.02 8.31
CA SER A 200 0.46 -31.49 8.26
C SER A 200 1.21 -30.89 7.06
N LEU A 201 0.57 -30.81 5.90
CA LEU A 201 1.17 -30.16 4.72
C LEU A 201 1.43 -28.67 4.96
N HIS A 202 0.45 -27.94 5.51
CA HIS A 202 0.59 -26.50 5.79
C HIS A 202 1.58 -26.21 6.92
N ALA A 203 1.70 -27.09 7.91
CA ALA A 203 2.73 -27.00 8.96
C ALA A 203 4.14 -27.06 8.34
N GLY A 204 4.36 -27.95 7.36
CA GLY A 204 5.62 -28.00 6.62
C GLY A 204 5.92 -26.69 5.87
N LYS A 205 4.93 -26.15 5.16
CA LYS A 205 5.06 -24.87 4.45
C LYS A 205 5.29 -23.69 5.40
N ALA A 206 4.67 -23.70 6.59
CA ALA A 206 4.86 -22.65 7.59
C ALA A 206 6.30 -22.62 8.11
N LEU A 207 6.91 -23.80 8.34
CA LEU A 207 8.32 -23.93 8.74
C LEU A 207 9.27 -23.51 7.61
N GLU A 208 9.01 -23.96 6.38
CA GLU A 208 9.81 -23.61 5.21
C GLU A 208 9.88 -22.08 4.99
N LYS A 209 8.74 -21.39 5.12
CA LYS A 209 8.69 -19.92 5.01
C LYS A 209 9.52 -19.18 6.06
N GLN A 210 9.77 -19.80 7.21
CA GLN A 210 10.58 -19.24 8.29
C GLN A 210 12.02 -19.77 8.26
N GLY A 211 12.41 -20.55 7.25
CA GLY A 211 13.74 -21.16 7.14
C GLY A 211 14.01 -22.23 8.21
N ILE A 212 12.97 -22.79 8.83
CA ILE A 212 13.10 -23.77 9.92
C ILE A 212 13.19 -25.18 9.34
N SER A 213 14.06 -26.00 9.94
CA SER A 213 14.25 -27.40 9.52
C SER A 213 12.94 -28.18 9.55
N PRO A 214 12.63 -28.97 8.49
CA PRO A 214 11.42 -29.78 8.43
C PRO A 214 11.37 -30.87 9.51
N LYS A 215 12.49 -31.20 10.16
CA LYS A 215 12.55 -32.13 11.30
C LYS A 215 11.67 -31.68 12.47
N ARG A 216 11.40 -30.39 12.62
CA ARG A 216 10.54 -29.83 13.68
C ARG A 216 9.05 -29.88 13.35
N LYS A 217 8.68 -30.41 12.18
CA LYS A 217 7.27 -30.54 11.77
C LYS A 217 6.45 -31.38 12.74
N GLU A 218 7.02 -32.47 13.24
CA GLU A 218 6.35 -33.36 14.20
C GLU A 218 6.08 -32.65 15.53
N GLU A 219 7.00 -31.79 15.95
CA GLU A 219 6.83 -30.93 17.13
C GLU A 219 5.67 -29.95 16.94
N LEU A 220 5.62 -29.25 15.80
CA LEU A 220 4.57 -28.27 15.49
C LEU A 220 3.18 -28.94 15.40
N VAL A 221 3.09 -30.08 14.72
CA VAL A 221 1.85 -30.87 14.64
C VAL A 221 1.46 -31.39 16.03
N GLY A 222 2.42 -31.77 16.86
CA GLY A 222 2.20 -32.16 18.25
C GLY A 222 1.56 -31.06 19.10
N ILE A 223 2.02 -29.81 18.94
CA ILE A 223 1.42 -28.63 19.60
C ILE A 223 -0.03 -28.46 19.18
N ILE A 224 -0.33 -28.52 17.88
CA ILE A 224 -1.69 -28.37 17.37
C ILE A 224 -2.60 -29.48 17.89
N ARG A 225 -2.11 -30.72 17.96
CA ARG A 225 -2.88 -31.84 18.49
C ARG A 225 -3.21 -31.66 19.98
N LYS A 226 -2.27 -31.11 20.76
CA LYS A 226 -2.53 -30.74 22.17
C LYS A 226 -3.56 -29.61 22.25
N PHE A 227 -3.44 -28.59 21.41
CA PHE A 227 -4.39 -27.49 21.35
C PHE A 227 -5.80 -27.96 20.99
N LYS A 228 -5.97 -28.82 19.99
CA LYS A 228 -7.27 -29.42 19.61
C LYS A 228 -7.96 -30.19 20.75
N LYS A 229 -7.17 -30.74 21.68
CA LYS A 229 -7.67 -31.47 22.86
C LYS A 229 -7.97 -30.56 24.05
N SER A 230 -7.58 -29.28 23.99
CA SER A 230 -7.79 -28.35 25.10
C SER A 230 -9.24 -27.90 25.23
N ASP A 231 -9.64 -27.55 26.45
CA ASP A 231 -10.95 -26.94 26.72
C ASP A 231 -11.15 -25.64 25.92
N LEU A 232 -10.07 -24.91 25.68
CA LEU A 232 -10.09 -23.69 24.89
C LEU A 232 -10.55 -23.96 23.44
N TYR A 233 -10.05 -25.01 22.81
CA TYR A 233 -10.48 -25.36 21.45
C TYR A 233 -11.94 -25.81 21.41
N GLN A 234 -12.40 -26.50 22.46
CA GLN A 234 -13.81 -26.88 22.57
C GLN A 234 -14.73 -25.66 22.74
N ARG A 235 -14.29 -24.65 23.49
CA ARG A 235 -14.99 -23.35 23.60
C ARG A 235 -15.02 -22.64 22.25
N LEU A 236 -13.88 -22.59 21.56
CA LEU A 236 -13.77 -21.97 20.23
C LEU A 236 -14.70 -22.62 19.20
N LYS A 237 -14.85 -23.96 19.22
CA LYS A 237 -15.78 -24.67 18.31
C LYS A 237 -17.26 -24.32 18.56
N LYS A 238 -17.61 -23.90 19.78
CA LYS A 238 -18.98 -23.49 20.15
C LYS A 238 -19.25 -22.00 19.92
N ALA A 239 -18.20 -21.21 19.67
CA ALA A 239 -18.33 -19.77 19.50
C ALA A 239 -19.04 -19.44 18.17
N GLU A 240 -19.97 -18.50 18.22
CA GLU A 240 -20.70 -18.01 17.03
C GLU A 240 -19.76 -17.24 16.09
N LEU A 241 -18.89 -16.41 16.67
CA LEU A 241 -17.91 -15.61 15.94
C LEU A 241 -16.52 -15.93 16.46
N LYS A 242 -15.59 -16.21 15.54
CA LYS A 242 -14.17 -16.43 15.82
C LYS A 242 -13.32 -15.79 14.74
N TYR A 243 -12.24 -15.14 15.14
CA TYR A 243 -11.30 -14.49 14.27
C TYR A 243 -9.88 -14.74 14.77
N SER A 244 -8.97 -15.06 13.85
CA SER A 244 -7.55 -15.23 14.13
C SER A 244 -6.73 -14.23 13.32
N GLU A 245 -5.59 -13.82 13.88
CA GLU A 245 -4.67 -12.84 13.29
C GLU A 245 -5.37 -11.54 12.86
N VAL A 246 -6.14 -10.95 13.79
CA VAL A 246 -6.91 -9.73 13.54
C VAL A 246 -6.02 -8.51 13.71
N SER A 247 -5.70 -7.86 12.60
CA SER A 247 -4.98 -6.59 12.64
C SER A 247 -5.85 -5.45 13.18
N PHE A 248 -5.27 -4.61 14.02
CA PHE A 248 -5.90 -3.39 14.50
C PHE A 248 -4.95 -2.21 14.42
N THR A 249 -5.53 -1.03 14.27
CA THR A 249 -4.83 0.24 14.38
C THR A 249 -5.71 1.19 15.15
N ILE A 250 -5.18 1.75 16.24
CA ILE A 250 -5.87 2.76 17.04
C ILE A 250 -5.02 4.02 17.15
N LYS A 251 -5.69 5.17 17.08
CA LYS A 251 -5.08 6.46 17.40
C LYS A 251 -5.28 6.75 18.87
N ILE A 252 -4.18 6.92 19.59
CA ILE A 252 -4.13 7.22 21.02
C ILE A 252 -3.75 8.69 21.16
N GLU A 253 -4.71 9.49 21.59
CA GLU A 253 -4.49 10.91 21.90
C GLU A 253 -3.79 11.06 23.27
N PRO A 254 -3.11 12.20 23.53
CA PRO A 254 -2.43 12.45 24.80
C PRO A 254 -3.29 12.29 26.06
N GLU A 255 -4.61 12.48 25.95
CA GLU A 255 -5.56 12.37 27.04
C GLU A 255 -5.98 10.91 27.34
N HIS A 256 -5.60 9.97 26.49
CA HIS A 256 -5.99 8.56 26.64
C HIS A 256 -5.19 7.89 27.78
N PRO A 257 -5.80 7.08 28.66
CA PRO A 257 -5.09 6.44 29.79
C PRO A 257 -3.86 5.63 29.40
N LEU A 258 -3.89 4.96 28.24
CA LEU A 258 -2.74 4.19 27.72
C LEU A 258 -1.57 5.06 27.20
N TYR A 259 -1.76 6.38 27.04
CA TYR A 259 -0.75 7.27 26.47
C TYR A 259 0.51 7.36 27.37
N THR A 260 0.31 7.37 28.68
CA THR A 260 1.41 7.42 29.67
C THR A 260 2.24 6.15 29.70
N GLU A 261 1.69 5.00 29.32
CA GLU A 261 2.43 3.73 29.23
C GLU A 261 3.28 3.65 27.96
N LEU A 262 2.84 4.32 26.90
CA LEU A 262 3.48 4.29 25.58
C LEU A 262 4.56 5.38 25.40
N THR A 263 4.59 6.41 26.24
CA THR A 263 5.49 7.57 26.06
C THR A 263 6.24 7.95 27.33
N GLY A 264 7.33 8.69 27.14
CA GLY A 264 8.06 9.32 28.24
C GLY A 264 7.53 10.72 28.58
N GLN A 265 7.45 11.62 27.59
CA GLN A 265 7.14 13.06 27.77
C GLN A 265 6.66 13.78 26.48
N ASP A 266 6.16 13.07 25.46
CA ASP A 266 5.69 13.73 24.22
C ASP A 266 4.21 14.09 24.33
N SER A 267 3.72 15.03 23.49
CA SER A 267 2.30 15.46 23.45
C SER A 267 1.65 15.18 22.10
N ARG A 268 2.29 14.37 21.24
CA ARG A 268 1.78 13.99 19.92
C ARG A 268 0.98 12.69 19.97
N PRO A 269 -0.06 12.53 19.14
CA PRO A 269 -0.81 11.29 19.07
C PRO A 269 0.07 10.11 18.64
N ILE A 270 -0.32 8.92 19.10
CA ILE A 270 0.34 7.67 18.76
C ILE A 270 -0.62 6.83 17.91
N ILE A 271 -0.11 6.28 16.82
CA ILE A 271 -0.76 5.24 16.05
C ILE A 271 -0.22 3.90 16.57
N LEU A 272 -1.04 3.22 17.38
CA LEU A 272 -0.73 1.88 17.88
C LEU A 272 -1.30 0.85 16.90
N SER A 273 -0.42 0.07 16.29
CA SER A 273 -0.79 -1.00 15.35
C SER A 273 -0.29 -2.34 15.86
N GLY A 274 -1.17 -3.34 15.84
CA GLY A 274 -0.85 -4.69 16.29
C GLY A 274 -1.75 -5.73 15.67
N THR A 275 -1.54 -6.97 16.10
CA THR A 275 -2.36 -8.11 15.70
C THR A 275 -2.82 -8.84 16.95
N ILE A 276 -4.09 -9.21 16.98
CA ILE A 276 -4.68 -10.07 18.00
C ILE A 276 -4.66 -11.51 17.46
N ASP A 277 -4.02 -12.43 18.17
CA ASP A 277 -3.84 -13.80 17.68
C ASP A 277 -5.16 -14.54 17.53
N LEU A 278 -6.03 -14.46 18.55
CA LEU A 278 -7.36 -15.04 18.52
C LEU A 278 -8.36 -14.22 19.33
N VAL A 279 -9.52 -13.97 18.74
CA VAL A 279 -10.67 -13.39 19.43
C VAL A 279 -11.94 -14.13 19.03
N PHE A 280 -12.76 -14.51 20.01
CA PHE A 280 -14.04 -15.17 19.74
C PHE A 280 -15.12 -14.71 20.73
N LYS A 281 -16.39 -14.85 20.30
CA LYS A 281 -17.55 -14.38 21.05
C LYS A 281 -18.24 -15.55 21.75
N GLU A 282 -18.36 -15.45 23.07
CA GLU A 282 -19.16 -16.32 23.92
C GLU A 282 -20.43 -15.58 24.38
N ALA A 283 -21.36 -16.31 25.00
CA ALA A 283 -22.61 -15.74 25.51
C ALA A 283 -22.40 -14.60 26.53
N VAL A 284 -21.31 -14.66 27.30
CA VAL A 284 -20.96 -13.68 28.34
C VAL A 284 -20.09 -12.52 27.84
N GLY A 285 -19.58 -12.59 26.60
CA GLY A 285 -18.73 -11.54 26.04
C GLY A 285 -17.65 -12.03 25.07
N TRP A 286 -16.73 -11.13 24.74
CA TRP A 286 -15.58 -11.42 23.90
C TRP A 286 -14.44 -12.01 24.72
N VAL A 287 -13.81 -13.04 24.18
CA VAL A 287 -12.61 -13.67 24.73
C VAL A 287 -11.45 -13.36 23.78
N VAL A 288 -10.40 -12.72 24.32
CA VAL A 288 -9.17 -12.38 23.60
C VAL A 288 -8.05 -13.28 24.09
N ILE A 289 -7.28 -13.83 23.16
CA ILE A 289 -6.22 -14.78 23.42
C ILE A 289 -4.97 -14.37 22.65
N ASP A 290 -3.86 -14.47 23.34
CA ASP A 290 -2.50 -14.26 22.84
C ASP A 290 -1.73 -15.56 23.06
N TYR A 291 -1.12 -16.09 22.00
CA TYR A 291 -0.36 -17.33 22.02
C TYR A 291 1.08 -17.02 22.40
N LYS A 292 1.55 -17.61 23.49
CA LYS A 292 2.97 -17.63 23.83
C LYS A 292 3.58 -18.95 23.39
N THR A 293 4.62 -18.84 22.55
CA THR A 293 5.31 -19.99 21.95
C THR A 293 6.58 -20.39 22.69
N ASP A 294 6.94 -19.59 23.68
CA ASP A 294 7.99 -19.86 24.65
C ASP A 294 7.41 -20.79 25.74
N ARG A 295 8.21 -21.76 26.21
CA ARG A 295 7.74 -22.89 27.03
C ARG A 295 7.73 -22.67 28.53
#